data_AF-A0A7J7E712-F1
#
_entry.id   AF-A0A7J7E712-F1
#
_cell.length_a   1.000
_cell.length_b   1.000
_cell.length_c   1.000
_cell.angle_alpha   90.00
_cell.angle_beta   90.00
_cell.angle_gamma   90.00
#
_symmetry.space_group_name_H-M   'P 1'
#
loop_
_entity.id
_entity.type
_entity.pdbx_description
1 polymer ?
#
loop_
_entity_poly.entity_id
_entity_poly.type
_entity_poly.pdbx_seq_one_letter_code
_entity_poly.pdbx_strand_id
1 'polypeptide(L)'
;MLSVIYNLVCRKDWHKTILGKEGGEIARTLNIWFLKDVQKPCIAGCSGNRPDIMSSGDDQQSRAFAKPTFSEVQASALVESVFGLKVSKIQPLPSYDDQNFHVCIPRTEDATDGPTEYVLKINNTEASKTPDLIEVQSHIIMFLRAAGFPTASVYRTKGDDITSLVSVGSGSEIKSYLVRLLTYLPGRPIAEIPISPQLLYEIGRLAAKLDKTLE
;
A
#
# COMPACT_ATOMS: atom_id res chain seq x y z
N MET A 1 9.07 5.75 -15.13
CA MET A 1 9.77 4.55 -15.62
C MET A 1 11.14 4.34 -14.95
N LEU A 2 12.13 5.25 -15.04
CA LEU A 2 13.46 5.11 -14.39
C LEU A 2 13.45 5.07 -12.84
N SER A 3 12.46 5.69 -12.19
CA SER A 3 12.29 5.66 -10.71
C SER A 3 11.86 4.28 -10.17
N VAL A 4 11.27 3.44 -11.03
CA VAL A 4 10.76 2.10 -10.68
C VAL A 4 11.90 1.10 -10.55
N ILE A 5 12.92 1.24 -11.39
CA ILE A 5 14.16 0.45 -11.32
C ILE A 5 15.13 1.03 -10.28
N TYR A 6 15.17 2.36 -10.10
CA TYR A 6 16.11 2.99 -9.15
C TYR A 6 15.87 2.58 -7.68
N ASN A 7 14.61 2.36 -7.28
CA ASN A 7 14.28 1.87 -5.95
C ASN A 7 14.54 0.36 -5.76
N LEU A 8 14.80 -0.39 -6.84
CA LEU A 8 15.31 -1.75 -6.78
C LEU A 8 16.80 -1.78 -6.36
N VAL A 9 17.53 -0.66 -6.55
CA VAL A 9 19.00 -0.58 -6.44
C VAL A 9 19.51 0.22 -5.24
N CYS A 10 18.70 1.11 -4.63
CA CYS A 10 19.18 2.05 -3.59
C CYS A 10 18.83 1.70 -2.14
N ARG A 11 19.14 0.48 -1.69
CA ARG A 11 19.56 0.28 -0.28
C ARG A 11 20.98 -0.26 -0.27
N LYS A 12 21.88 0.54 0.32
CA LYS A 12 23.26 0.17 0.65
C LYS A 12 23.24 -1.15 1.45
N ASP A 13 24.21 -2.01 1.15
CA ASP A 13 24.54 -3.26 1.85
C ASP A 13 23.75 -4.50 1.42
N TRP A 14 24.14 -5.07 0.26
CA TRP A 14 23.74 -6.42 -0.16
C TRP A 14 25.00 -7.27 -0.43
N HIS A 15 25.49 -7.93 0.61
CA HIS A 15 26.50 -8.99 0.49
C HIS A 15 25.87 -10.37 0.75
N LYS A 16 26.04 -11.24 -0.26
CA LYS A 16 26.21 -12.70 -0.19
C LYS A 16 25.02 -13.62 0.22
N THR A 17 24.60 -14.40 -0.79
CA THR A 17 24.53 -15.89 -0.80
C THR A 17 23.16 -16.56 -0.60
N ILE A 18 22.59 -17.07 -1.73
CA ILE A 18 22.25 -18.49 -2.10
C ILE A 18 21.50 -19.31 -1.01
N LEU A 19 20.38 -20.04 -1.20
CA LEU A 19 19.77 -20.84 -2.30
C LEU A 19 18.29 -21.14 -1.95
N GLY A 20 17.44 -21.37 -2.98
CA GLY A 20 16.37 -22.39 -2.90
C GLY A 20 14.90 -21.92 -2.85
N LYS A 21 14.25 -21.93 -4.03
CA LYS A 21 12.82 -22.09 -4.37
C LYS A 21 11.75 -21.26 -3.63
N GLU A 22 10.93 -20.49 -4.38
CA GLU A 22 9.46 -20.69 -4.50
C GLU A 22 8.72 -19.53 -5.22
N GLY A 23 7.77 -19.88 -6.10
CA GLY A 23 7.02 -18.95 -6.97
C GLY A 23 5.89 -18.16 -6.31
N GLY A 24 5.67 -18.28 -4.99
CA GLY A 24 4.65 -17.52 -4.25
C GLY A 24 5.13 -16.14 -3.75
N GLU A 25 6.43 -15.88 -3.84
CA GLU A 25 7.11 -14.78 -3.14
C GLU A 25 6.95 -13.41 -3.84
N ILE A 26 6.58 -13.43 -5.12
CA ILE A 26 6.57 -12.25 -5.98
C ILE A 26 5.29 -11.40 -5.80
N ALA A 27 4.18 -12.02 -5.38
CA ALA A 27 2.88 -11.36 -5.20
C ALA A 27 2.90 -10.25 -4.13
N ARG A 28 3.66 -10.46 -3.03
CA ARG A 28 3.78 -9.46 -1.96
C ARG A 28 4.64 -8.26 -2.36
N THR A 29 5.53 -8.38 -3.33
CA THR A 29 6.41 -7.28 -3.77
C THR A 29 5.62 -6.19 -4.49
N LEU A 30 4.66 -6.59 -5.32
CA LEU A 30 3.69 -5.69 -5.95
C LEU A 30 2.79 -5.02 -4.89
N ASN A 31 2.34 -5.77 -3.89
CA ASN A 31 1.49 -5.22 -2.83
C ASN A 31 2.26 -4.29 -1.89
N ILE A 32 3.53 -4.59 -1.57
CA ILE A 32 4.44 -3.67 -0.85
C ILE A 32 4.71 -2.41 -1.68
N TRP A 33 4.78 -2.52 -3.00
CA TRP A 33 4.86 -1.37 -3.91
C TRP A 33 3.60 -0.48 -3.87
N PHE A 34 2.41 -1.10 -3.77
CA PHE A 34 1.14 -0.39 -3.56
C PHE A 34 0.91 0.08 -2.10
N LEU A 35 1.56 -0.53 -1.11
CA LEU A 35 1.50 -0.15 0.32
C LEU A 35 2.53 0.92 0.70
N LYS A 36 3.54 1.13 -0.16
CA LYS A 36 4.54 2.21 -0.07
C LYS A 36 4.20 3.24 -1.14
N ASP A 37 3.12 3.98 -0.92
CA ASP A 37 2.66 4.98 -1.88
C ASP A 37 3.79 5.95 -2.27
N VAL A 38 3.92 6.13 -3.59
CA VAL A 38 4.91 6.98 -4.23
C VAL A 38 4.39 8.40 -4.21
N GLN A 39 4.99 9.25 -3.36
CA GLN A 39 4.90 10.70 -3.56
C GLN A 39 6.33 11.27 -3.62
N LYS A 40 6.81 11.47 -4.85
CA LYS A 40 7.88 12.45 -5.12
C LYS A 40 7.26 13.60 -5.92
N PRO A 41 7.49 14.86 -5.52
CA PRO A 41 7.03 16.02 -6.29
C PRO A 41 7.75 16.07 -7.64
N CYS A 42 7.01 16.44 -8.68
CA CYS A 42 7.56 16.84 -9.98
C CYS A 42 8.43 18.08 -9.78
N ILE A 43 9.76 17.92 -9.78
CA ILE A 43 10.67 19.06 -9.92
C ILE A 43 10.84 19.30 -11.43
N ALA A 44 10.09 20.27 -11.94
CA ALA A 44 10.31 20.81 -13.28
C ALA A 44 11.65 21.58 -13.30
N GLY A 45 12.50 21.26 -14.27
CA GLY A 45 13.84 21.83 -14.41
C GLY A 45 13.88 23.19 -15.12
N CYS A 46 14.73 24.05 -14.57
CA CYS A 46 15.68 24.96 -15.22
C CYS A 46 15.19 26.20 -16.00
N SER A 47 15.41 27.40 -15.41
CA SER A 47 16.28 28.43 -16.02
C SER A 47 16.78 29.47 -15.00
N GLY A 48 18.10 29.70 -14.95
CA GLY A 48 18.71 31.05 -14.82
C GLY A 48 18.95 31.70 -13.43
N ASN A 49 20.19 31.56 -12.93
CA ASN A 49 21.04 32.51 -12.15
C ASN A 49 20.62 33.15 -10.79
N ARG A 50 21.25 32.57 -9.72
CA ARG A 50 21.94 33.18 -8.53
C ARG A 50 21.13 33.94 -7.44
N PRO A 51 21.64 34.03 -6.18
CA PRO A 51 21.21 33.18 -5.08
C PRO A 51 20.61 33.95 -3.90
N ASP A 52 19.45 33.55 -3.40
CA ASP A 52 18.96 34.01 -2.10
C ASP A 52 18.48 32.82 -1.23
N ILE A 53 19.22 32.65 -0.14
CA ILE A 53 18.86 32.21 1.20
C ILE A 53 17.38 31.82 1.41
N MET A 54 17.09 30.55 1.77
CA MET A 54 16.41 30.15 3.02
C MET A 54 15.76 28.75 3.00
N SER A 55 15.86 28.10 4.17
CA SER A 55 14.94 27.13 4.78
C SER A 55 14.75 25.74 4.15
N SER A 56 15.67 24.83 4.47
CA SER A 56 15.52 23.37 4.36
C SER A 56 14.91 22.78 5.65
N GLY A 57 13.83 23.38 6.18
CA GLY A 57 13.30 23.05 7.52
C GLY A 57 11.89 22.44 7.58
N ASP A 58 11.00 22.68 6.60
CA ASP A 58 9.56 22.48 6.81
C ASP A 58 8.99 21.15 6.28
N ASP A 59 9.63 20.51 5.31
CA ASP A 59 9.08 19.32 4.63
C ASP A 59 9.04 18.07 5.50
N GLN A 60 9.88 18.00 6.53
CA GLN A 60 9.97 16.84 7.42
C GLN A 60 8.94 16.94 8.56
N GLN A 61 8.53 18.15 8.90
CA GLN A 61 7.56 18.42 9.95
C GLN A 61 6.12 18.23 9.46
N SER A 62 5.81 18.61 8.21
CA SER A 62 4.50 18.42 7.58
C SER A 62 4.10 16.94 7.43
N ARG A 63 5.06 16.05 7.10
CA ARG A 63 4.81 14.60 6.95
C ARG A 63 4.40 13.92 8.26
N ALA A 64 4.95 14.36 9.39
CA ALA A 64 4.61 13.80 10.70
C ALA A 64 3.14 14.06 11.09
N PHE A 65 2.50 15.10 10.54
CA PHE A 65 1.11 15.46 10.84
C PHE A 65 0.07 14.82 9.92
N ALA A 66 0.49 14.24 8.79
CA ALA A 66 -0.40 13.68 7.78
C ALA A 66 -0.72 12.20 8.01
N LYS A 67 0.20 11.45 8.63
CA LYS A 67 0.03 10.03 8.89
C LYS A 67 -1.14 9.76 9.84
N PRO A 68 -2.05 8.82 9.53
CA PRO A 68 -3.14 8.46 10.45
C PRO A 68 -2.61 7.74 11.70
N THR A 69 -3.27 7.97 12.83
CA THR A 69 -2.92 7.37 14.13
C THR A 69 -4.12 6.66 14.77
N PHE A 70 -4.87 5.90 13.96
CA PHE A 70 -5.99 5.09 14.42
C PHE A 70 -5.51 3.98 15.34
N SER A 71 -6.24 3.72 16.42
CA SER A 71 -6.05 2.52 17.24
C SER A 71 -6.68 1.31 16.57
N GLU A 72 -6.32 0.10 17.02
CA GLU A 72 -6.96 -1.15 16.60
C GLU A 72 -8.48 -1.14 16.80
N VAL A 73 -8.95 -0.56 17.90
CA VAL A 73 -10.39 -0.42 18.20
C VAL A 73 -11.08 0.48 17.17
N GLN A 74 -10.46 1.64 16.86
CA GLN A 74 -11.01 2.56 15.86
C GLN A 74 -10.98 1.96 14.45
N ALA A 75 -9.89 1.26 14.10
CA ALA A 75 -9.75 0.57 12.82
C ALA A 75 -10.77 -0.58 12.69
N SER A 76 -11.04 -1.32 13.76
CA SER A 76 -12.10 -2.35 13.80
C SER A 76 -13.48 -1.73 13.57
N ALA A 77 -13.80 -0.65 14.28
CA ALA A 77 -15.06 0.06 14.10
C ALA A 77 -15.23 0.64 12.69
N LEU A 78 -14.14 1.10 12.06
CA LEU A 78 -14.12 1.50 10.65
C LEU A 78 -14.48 0.35 9.72
N VAL A 79 -13.90 -0.84 9.92
CA VAL A 79 -14.20 -2.01 9.10
C VAL A 79 -15.69 -2.38 9.19
N GLU A 80 -16.23 -2.43 10.39
CA GLU A 80 -17.63 -2.78 10.64
C GLU A 80 -18.61 -1.73 10.08
N SER A 81 -18.31 -0.45 10.28
CA SER A 81 -19.18 0.65 9.85
C SER A 81 -19.17 0.82 8.33
N VAL A 82 -17.99 0.85 7.69
CA VAL A 82 -17.82 1.14 6.25
C VAL A 82 -18.06 -0.09 5.38
N PHE A 83 -17.57 -1.26 5.79
CA PHE A 83 -17.56 -2.48 4.96
C PHE A 83 -18.54 -3.57 5.44
N GLY A 84 -19.08 -3.44 6.65
CA GLY A 84 -20.10 -4.37 7.16
C GLY A 84 -19.56 -5.72 7.59
N LEU A 85 -18.25 -5.80 7.77
CA LEU A 85 -17.56 -7.03 8.16
C LEU A 85 -17.28 -7.02 9.65
N LYS A 86 -17.74 -8.03 10.37
CA LYS A 86 -17.43 -8.22 11.80
C LYS A 86 -15.98 -8.63 11.96
N VAL A 87 -15.19 -7.89 12.73
CA VAL A 87 -13.76 -8.17 12.90
C VAL A 87 -13.55 -9.18 14.04
N SER A 88 -12.78 -10.24 13.80
CA SER A 88 -12.37 -11.18 14.84
C SER A 88 -11.00 -10.83 15.42
N LYS A 89 -10.08 -10.36 14.56
CA LYS A 89 -8.75 -9.89 14.94
C LYS A 89 -8.31 -8.78 14.01
N ILE A 90 -7.64 -7.77 14.56
CA ILE A 90 -6.98 -6.73 13.78
C ILE A 90 -5.60 -6.45 14.37
N GLN A 91 -4.62 -6.19 13.53
CA GLN A 91 -3.25 -5.89 13.95
C GLN A 91 -2.60 -4.91 12.98
N PRO A 92 -1.80 -3.94 13.47
CA PRO A 92 -1.11 -3.00 12.60
C PRO A 92 -0.09 -3.73 11.72
N LEU A 93 0.03 -3.28 10.48
CA LEU A 93 1.07 -3.68 9.54
C LEU A 93 2.12 -2.56 9.38
N PRO A 94 3.37 -2.90 9.03
CA PRO A 94 4.36 -1.92 8.63
C PRO A 94 3.79 -0.98 7.56
N SER A 95 3.94 0.31 7.78
CA SER A 95 3.34 1.36 6.94
C SER A 95 4.23 2.60 6.94
N TYR A 96 4.27 3.32 5.82
CA TYR A 96 5.10 4.52 5.66
C TYR A 96 4.31 5.78 6.01
N ASP A 97 3.68 6.44 5.04
CA ASP A 97 2.86 7.64 5.25
C ASP A 97 1.40 7.29 5.61
N ASP A 98 0.91 6.16 5.12
CA ASP A 98 -0.42 5.64 5.45
C ASP A 98 -0.41 4.81 6.74
N GLN A 99 -1.58 4.34 7.16
CA GLN A 99 -1.73 3.33 8.19
C GLN A 99 -2.42 2.08 7.65
N ASN A 100 -1.78 0.93 7.80
CA ASN A 100 -2.26 -0.34 7.28
C ASN A 100 -2.55 -1.29 8.45
N PHE A 101 -3.63 -2.06 8.36
CA PHE A 101 -3.97 -3.11 9.33
C PHE A 101 -4.26 -4.41 8.62
N HIS A 102 -3.77 -5.52 9.18
CA HIS A 102 -4.23 -6.86 8.83
C HIS A 102 -5.50 -7.15 9.61
N VAL A 103 -6.57 -7.47 8.91
CA VAL A 103 -7.92 -7.69 9.44
C VAL A 103 -8.31 -9.14 9.17
N CYS A 104 -8.74 -9.85 10.20
CA CYS A 104 -9.30 -11.19 10.10
C CYS A 104 -10.79 -11.14 10.40
N ILE A 105 -11.59 -11.78 9.55
CA ILE A 105 -13.04 -11.93 9.71
C ILE A 105 -13.31 -13.35 10.22
N PRO A 106 -14.21 -13.54 11.20
CA PRO A 106 -14.53 -14.86 11.72
C PRO A 106 -15.09 -15.73 10.59
N ARG A 107 -14.89 -17.05 10.72
CA ARG A 107 -15.49 -18.02 9.80
C ARG A 107 -17.01 -17.92 9.89
N THR A 108 -17.68 -17.97 8.75
CA THR A 108 -19.11 -18.29 8.69
C THR A 108 -19.26 -19.80 8.81
N GLU A 109 -20.34 -20.26 9.47
CA GLU A 109 -20.58 -21.68 9.75
C GLU A 109 -20.64 -22.54 8.47
N ASP A 110 -20.94 -21.92 7.32
CA ASP A 110 -21.03 -22.56 6.00
C ASP A 110 -19.72 -22.52 5.19
N ALA A 111 -18.66 -21.88 5.67
CA ALA A 111 -17.39 -21.78 4.94
C ALA A 111 -16.47 -22.98 5.24
N THR A 112 -16.19 -23.78 4.22
CA THR A 112 -15.20 -24.87 4.29
C THR A 112 -13.74 -24.38 4.31
N ASP A 113 -13.51 -23.11 3.99
CA ASP A 113 -12.18 -22.49 3.96
C ASP A 113 -11.84 -21.71 5.25
N GLY A 114 -10.55 -21.38 5.39
CA GLY A 114 -10.01 -20.63 6.52
C GLY A 114 -10.66 -19.26 6.76
N PRO A 115 -10.30 -18.57 7.87
CA PRO A 115 -10.76 -17.20 8.10
C PRO A 115 -10.46 -16.30 6.91
N THR A 116 -11.39 -15.40 6.57
CA THR A 116 -11.17 -14.44 5.48
C THR A 116 -10.31 -13.28 5.97
N GLU A 117 -9.22 -13.02 5.26
CA GLU A 117 -8.22 -12.03 5.67
C GLU A 117 -8.17 -10.85 4.69
N TYR A 118 -8.01 -9.66 5.24
CA TYR A 118 -7.98 -8.39 4.52
C TYR A 118 -6.86 -7.46 5.01
N VAL A 119 -6.56 -6.44 4.21
CA VAL A 119 -5.74 -5.29 4.59
C VAL A 119 -6.61 -4.05 4.52
N LEU A 120 -6.85 -3.43 5.67
CA LEU A 120 -7.41 -2.08 5.74
C LEU A 120 -6.27 -1.09 5.50
N LYS A 121 -6.41 -0.26 4.46
CA LYS A 121 -5.53 0.90 4.25
C LYS A 121 -6.29 2.18 4.60
N ILE A 122 -5.71 2.97 5.49
CA ILE A 122 -6.13 4.33 5.82
C ILE A 122 -5.07 5.26 5.21
N ASN A 123 -5.42 5.96 4.15
CA ASN A 123 -4.47 6.86 3.47
C ASN A 123 -4.24 8.10 4.32
N ASN A 124 -3.05 8.69 4.24
CA ASN A 124 -2.74 9.94 4.93
C ASN A 124 -3.64 11.13 4.49
N THR A 125 -3.70 12.18 5.30
CA THR A 125 -4.60 13.32 5.05
C THR A 125 -4.32 14.05 3.75
N GLU A 126 -3.07 14.11 3.29
CA GLU A 126 -2.70 14.80 2.05
C GLU A 126 -3.14 14.01 0.82
N ALA A 127 -2.83 12.71 0.76
CA ALA A 127 -3.29 11.81 -0.29
C ALA A 127 -4.83 11.73 -0.34
N SER A 128 -5.50 11.91 0.80
CA SER A 128 -6.96 11.92 0.90
C SER A 128 -7.63 13.14 0.26
N LYS A 129 -6.86 14.18 -0.09
CA LYS A 129 -7.36 15.34 -0.85
C LYS A 129 -7.51 15.05 -2.35
N THR A 130 -6.93 13.96 -2.85
CA THR A 130 -6.95 13.56 -4.27
C THR A 130 -7.56 12.15 -4.44
N PRO A 131 -8.89 11.99 -4.23
CA PRO A 131 -9.56 10.69 -4.30
C PRO A 131 -9.40 9.99 -5.66
N ASP A 132 -9.44 10.73 -6.76
CA ASP A 132 -9.29 10.21 -8.11
C ASP A 132 -7.99 9.42 -8.30
N LEU A 133 -6.89 9.86 -7.67
CA LEU A 133 -5.61 9.16 -7.75
C LEU A 133 -5.65 7.81 -7.02
N ILE A 134 -6.29 7.76 -5.85
CA ILE A 134 -6.48 6.53 -5.06
C ILE A 134 -7.43 5.57 -5.79
N GLU A 135 -8.42 6.10 -6.48
CA GLU A 135 -9.33 5.33 -7.30
C GLU A 135 -8.62 4.72 -8.51
N VAL A 136 -7.80 5.49 -9.24
CA VAL A 136 -6.96 4.99 -10.34
C VAL A 136 -6.03 3.87 -9.87
N GLN A 137 -5.38 4.04 -8.71
CA GLN A 137 -4.57 2.98 -8.11
C GLN A 137 -5.36 1.68 -7.91
N SER A 138 -6.60 1.80 -7.43
CA SER A 138 -7.46 0.64 -7.17
C SER A 138 -7.93 -0.03 -8.46
N HIS A 139 -8.21 0.76 -9.51
CA HIS A 139 -8.50 0.24 -10.84
C HIS A 139 -7.32 -0.49 -11.47
N ILE A 140 -6.08 0.00 -11.28
CA ILE A 140 -4.87 -0.69 -11.73
C ILE A 140 -4.74 -2.07 -11.06
N ILE A 141 -5.00 -2.17 -9.75
CA ILE A 141 -4.99 -3.45 -9.03
C ILE A 141 -5.98 -4.44 -9.66
N MET A 142 -7.21 -3.97 -9.94
CA MET A 142 -8.26 -4.78 -10.56
C MET A 142 -7.91 -5.21 -11.98
N PHE A 143 -7.38 -4.29 -12.80
CA PHE A 143 -6.93 -4.55 -14.16
C PHE A 143 -5.83 -5.62 -14.19
N LEU A 144 -4.80 -5.46 -13.36
CA LEU A 144 -3.70 -6.43 -13.26
C LEU A 144 -4.20 -7.80 -12.81
N ARG A 145 -5.17 -7.86 -11.88
CA ARG A 145 -5.80 -9.11 -11.48
C ARG A 145 -6.49 -9.81 -12.64
N ALA A 146 -7.26 -9.05 -13.44
CA ALA A 146 -7.92 -9.57 -14.64
C ALA A 146 -6.91 -10.06 -15.69
N ALA A 147 -5.73 -9.44 -15.77
CA ALA A 147 -4.60 -9.89 -16.58
C ALA A 147 -3.82 -11.09 -15.99
N GLY A 148 -4.29 -11.67 -14.88
CA GLY A 148 -3.71 -12.87 -14.25
C GLY A 148 -2.52 -12.60 -13.34
N PHE A 149 -2.31 -11.35 -12.90
CA PHE A 149 -1.33 -11.07 -11.86
C PHE A 149 -1.85 -11.46 -10.48
N PRO A 150 -0.98 -11.94 -9.58
CA PRO A 150 -1.36 -12.28 -8.20
C PRO A 150 -1.43 -11.00 -7.35
N THR A 151 -2.39 -10.12 -7.66
CA THR A 151 -2.67 -8.89 -6.91
C THR A 151 -3.85 -9.09 -5.95
N ALA A 152 -3.95 -8.20 -4.97
CA ALA A 152 -5.10 -8.18 -4.06
C ALA A 152 -6.39 -7.84 -4.84
N SER A 153 -7.54 -8.20 -4.27
CA SER A 153 -8.85 -7.74 -4.77
C SER A 153 -9.34 -6.61 -3.88
N VAL A 154 -10.02 -5.63 -4.50
CA VAL A 154 -10.72 -4.57 -3.76
C VAL A 154 -12.01 -5.13 -3.18
N TYR A 155 -12.24 -4.89 -1.89
CA TYR A 155 -13.52 -5.16 -1.24
C TYR A 155 -14.32 -3.85 -1.17
N ARG A 156 -15.56 -3.88 -1.68
CA ARG A 156 -16.40 -2.69 -1.79
C ARG A 156 -17.03 -2.29 -0.46
N THR A 157 -17.31 -1.01 -0.31
CA THR A 157 -18.03 -0.47 0.85
C THR A 157 -19.50 -0.92 0.83
N LYS A 158 -20.24 -0.68 1.92
CA LYS A 158 -21.70 -0.88 1.93
C LYS A 158 -22.44 -0.06 0.86
N GLY A 159 -21.87 1.06 0.44
CA GLY A 159 -22.40 1.90 -0.63
C GLY A 159 -22.02 1.43 -2.04
N ASP A 160 -21.34 0.29 -2.15
CA ASP A 160 -20.78 -0.27 -3.40
C ASP A 160 -19.61 0.54 -4.01
N ASP A 161 -18.99 1.41 -3.22
CA ASP A 161 -17.81 2.19 -3.63
C ASP A 161 -16.49 1.44 -3.41
N ILE A 162 -15.43 1.84 -4.11
CA ILE A 162 -14.06 1.29 -3.97
C ILE A 162 -13.34 1.88 -2.74
N THR A 163 -13.69 3.10 -2.34
CA THR A 163 -13.12 3.80 -1.19
C THR A 163 -14.23 4.51 -0.40
N SER A 164 -13.95 4.88 0.85
CA SER A 164 -14.82 5.75 1.64
C SER A 164 -14.00 6.88 2.25
N LEU A 165 -14.52 8.10 2.22
CA LEU A 165 -13.95 9.21 2.98
C LEU A 165 -14.50 9.17 4.41
N VAL A 166 -13.62 9.19 5.41
CA VAL A 166 -14.00 9.20 6.82
C VAL A 166 -13.40 10.41 7.51
N SER A 167 -14.23 11.16 8.23
CA SER A 167 -13.81 12.33 8.99
C SER A 167 -13.72 12.00 10.47
N VAL A 168 -12.57 12.31 11.07
CA VAL A 168 -12.31 12.09 12.50
C VAL A 168 -11.94 13.43 13.14
N GLY A 169 -12.67 13.80 14.19
CA GLY A 169 -12.34 14.94 15.02
C GLY A 169 -11.18 14.61 15.96
N SER A 170 -10.13 15.43 15.94
CA SER A 170 -9.03 15.37 16.92
C SER A 170 -8.91 16.74 17.58
N GLY A 171 -9.71 16.99 18.62
CA GLY A 171 -9.78 18.29 19.29
C GLY A 171 -10.47 19.34 18.42
N SER A 172 -9.76 20.43 18.06
CA SER A 172 -10.31 21.53 17.26
C SER A 172 -10.24 21.33 15.74
N GLU A 173 -9.58 20.28 15.25
CA GLU A 173 -9.39 20.01 13.83
C GLU A 173 -10.11 18.72 13.42
N ILE A 174 -10.84 18.77 12.29
CA ILE A 174 -11.44 17.60 11.65
C ILE A 174 -10.50 17.16 10.53
N LYS A 175 -9.97 15.94 10.63
CA LYS A 175 -9.13 15.35 9.59
C LYS A 175 -9.95 14.34 8.79
N SER A 176 -9.75 14.33 7.48
CA SER A 176 -10.43 13.39 6.59
C SER A 176 -9.42 12.42 5.97
N TYR A 177 -9.82 11.15 5.92
CA TYR A 177 -8.99 10.04 5.46
C TYR A 177 -9.76 9.20 4.46
N LEU A 178 -9.16 8.85 3.32
CA LEU A 178 -9.69 7.83 2.44
C LEU A 178 -9.34 6.46 2.98
N VAL A 179 -10.33 5.59 3.09
CA VAL A 179 -10.14 4.19 3.50
C VAL A 179 -10.51 3.25 2.37
N ARG A 180 -9.75 2.15 2.25
CA ARG A 180 -10.02 1.06 1.31
C ARG A 180 -9.68 -0.28 1.96
N LEU A 181 -10.39 -1.33 1.55
CA LEU A 181 -10.18 -2.68 2.04
C LEU A 181 -9.76 -3.58 0.88
N LEU A 182 -8.66 -4.33 1.07
CA LEU A 182 -8.07 -5.20 0.05
C LEU A 182 -7.98 -6.62 0.60
N THR A 183 -8.10 -7.66 -0.22
CA THR A 183 -7.84 -9.03 0.24
C THR A 183 -6.39 -9.19 0.68
N TYR A 184 -6.16 -9.91 1.77
CA TYR A 184 -4.80 -10.23 2.20
C TYR A 184 -4.13 -11.18 1.20
N LEU A 185 -2.86 -10.89 0.86
CA LEU A 185 -2.07 -11.78 0.01
C LEU A 185 -1.18 -12.66 0.91
N PRO A 186 -1.36 -13.99 0.95
CA PRO A 186 -0.46 -14.88 1.68
C PRO A 186 0.95 -14.86 1.07
N GLY A 187 1.97 -15.16 1.86
CA GLY A 187 3.38 -15.18 1.42
C GLY A 187 4.35 -14.59 2.44
N ARG A 188 5.59 -14.38 2.02
CA ARG A 188 6.65 -13.77 2.83
C ARG A 188 7.16 -12.49 2.16
N PRO A 189 7.40 -11.39 2.90
CA PRO A 189 8.04 -10.20 2.34
C PRO A 189 9.43 -10.52 1.79
N ILE A 190 9.80 -9.98 0.62
CA ILE A 190 11.14 -10.18 0.04
C ILE A 190 12.27 -9.78 0.99
N ALA A 191 12.04 -8.79 1.85
CA ALA A 191 13.03 -8.37 2.84
C ALA A 191 13.38 -9.46 3.88
N GLU A 192 12.50 -10.44 4.06
CA GLU A 192 12.70 -11.58 4.98
C GLU A 192 13.26 -12.82 4.26
N ILE A 193 13.40 -12.76 2.93
CA ILE A 193 13.82 -13.88 2.10
C ILE A 193 15.29 -13.67 1.69
N PRO A 194 16.14 -14.71 1.79
CA PRO A 194 17.50 -14.64 1.25
C PRO A 194 17.49 -14.33 -0.24
N ILE A 195 18.23 -13.30 -0.66
CA ILE A 195 18.24 -12.94 -2.08
C ILE A 195 19.18 -13.82 -2.88
N SER A 196 18.63 -14.34 -3.98
CA SER A 196 19.31 -15.21 -4.92
C SER A 196 19.27 -14.62 -6.34
N PRO A 197 20.22 -14.97 -7.22
CA PRO A 197 20.15 -14.58 -8.63
C PRO A 197 18.84 -15.01 -9.31
N GLN A 198 18.31 -16.18 -8.93
CA GLN A 198 17.00 -16.65 -9.43
C GLN A 198 15.87 -15.72 -8.99
N LEU A 199 15.83 -15.34 -7.71
CA LEU A 199 14.82 -14.41 -7.20
C LEU A 199 14.88 -13.07 -7.92
N LEU A 200 16.09 -12.51 -8.11
CA LEU A 200 16.28 -11.26 -8.86
C LEU A 200 15.81 -11.39 -10.32
N TYR A 201 16.10 -12.53 -10.96
CA TYR A 201 15.65 -12.81 -12.31
C TYR A 201 14.12 -12.91 -12.40
N GLU A 202 13.46 -13.59 -11.45
CA GLU A 202 11.99 -13.67 -11.42
C GLU A 202 11.34 -12.32 -11.10
N ILE A 203 11.93 -11.49 -10.22
CA ILE A 203 11.49 -10.11 -9.99
C ILE A 203 11.60 -9.30 -11.28
N GLY A 204 12.72 -9.38 -11.99
CA GLY A 204 12.93 -8.67 -13.26
C GLY A 204 11.96 -9.12 -14.35
N ARG A 205 11.73 -10.43 -14.46
CA ARG A 205 10.74 -11.01 -15.38
C ARG A 205 9.32 -10.53 -15.06
N LEU A 206 8.93 -10.52 -13.78
CA LEU A 206 7.62 -9.98 -13.38
C LEU A 206 7.53 -8.49 -13.70
N ALA A 207 8.56 -7.71 -13.38
CA ALA A 207 8.57 -6.26 -13.64
C ALA A 207 8.41 -5.96 -15.13
N ALA A 208 9.11 -6.70 -16.00
CA ALA A 208 8.95 -6.58 -17.45
C ALA A 208 7.54 -6.98 -17.93
N LYS A 209 6.97 -8.05 -17.35
CA LYS A 209 5.59 -8.46 -17.65
C LYS A 209 4.58 -7.37 -17.22
N LEU A 210 4.78 -6.79 -16.03
CA LEU A 210 3.95 -5.72 -15.49
C LEU A 210 3.97 -4.50 -16.40
N ASP A 211 5.17 -4.02 -16.74
CA ASP A 211 5.38 -2.85 -17.62
C ASP A 211 4.65 -3.04 -18.95
N LYS A 212 4.88 -4.17 -19.62
CA LYS A 212 4.20 -4.54 -20.87
C LYS A 212 2.67 -4.66 -20.74
N THR A 213 2.16 -4.99 -19.55
CA THR A 213 0.71 -5.10 -19.34
C THR A 213 0.06 -3.73 -19.15
N LEU A 214 0.83 -2.72 -18.70
CA LEU A 214 0.37 -1.37 -18.43
C LEU A 214 0.55 -0.41 -19.63
N GLU A 215 1.21 -0.85 -20.70
CA GLU A 215 1.25 -0.15 -22.01
C GLU A 215 -0.12 -0.13 -22.70
#